data_AF-A0A1I6Y572-F1
#
_entry.id   AF-A0A1I6Y572-F1
#
_cell.length_a   1.000
_cell.length_b   1.000
_cell.length_c   1.000
_cell.angle_alpha   90.00
_cell.angle_beta   90.00
_cell.angle_gamma   90.00
#
_symmetry.space_group_name_H-M   'P 1'
#
loop_
_entity.id
_entity.type
_entity.pdbx_description
1 polymer ?
#
loop_
_entity_poly.entity_id
_entity_poly.type
_entity_poly.pdbx_seq_one_letter_code
_entity_poly.pdbx_strand_id
1 'polypeptide(L)'
;MNQIITPSQAVQLLLEAAVPERTPEFRRLWKTYSPSVEIAGDTRGFTFNANKRRILFQHKALDVLWIIGFSAWESIATYSPAIAIALGTSKRLEDALGDDEERGQIEMHYKTRLVAAREIIESNDTDPSVWPQDVPQPGLNRSSASIETASAYDLTLLATAFVLFHEFRHVMLDRDSQRPADPAEEELLCDTWARDFMTNKLAAYAQAHGHSYSQVLNKRAAAMALGSLMLHEITPIATHGGVPFEYPPLAARIRAITGTVTLPEDATYWIYAACLLVGALRRQHRTLDIVTNSPRRLVESLIAMFD
;
A
#
# COMPACT_ATOMS: atom_id res chain seq x y z
N MET A 1 -13.11 15.30 -27.71
CA MET A 1 -13.16 16.20 -26.53
C MET A 1 -12.83 15.37 -25.32
N ASN A 2 -11.69 15.60 -24.66
CA ASN A 2 -11.40 14.93 -23.39
C ASN A 2 -12.35 15.51 -22.35
N GLN A 3 -13.23 14.67 -21.81
CA GLN A 3 -14.16 15.07 -20.76
C GLN A 3 -13.33 15.37 -19.51
N ILE A 4 -13.34 16.63 -19.05
CA ILE A 4 -12.69 17.02 -17.80
C ILE A 4 -13.47 16.33 -16.66
N ILE A 5 -12.88 15.30 -16.07
CA ILE A 5 -13.43 14.63 -14.90
C ILE A 5 -13.13 15.44 -13.65
N THR A 6 -14.09 15.54 -12.74
CA THR A 6 -13.87 16.18 -11.43
C THR A 6 -13.04 15.27 -10.53
N PRO A 7 -12.37 15.80 -9.48
CA PRO A 7 -11.66 14.98 -8.50
C PRO A 7 -12.54 13.88 -7.88
N SER A 8 -13.80 14.20 -7.59
CA SER A 8 -14.78 13.24 -7.08
C SER A 8 -15.07 12.12 -8.07
N GLN A 9 -15.21 12.45 -9.36
CA GLN A 9 -15.38 11.43 -10.41
C GLN A 9 -14.12 10.56 -10.57
N ALA A 10 -12.93 11.14 -10.50
CA ALA A 10 -11.68 10.39 -10.59
C ALA A 10 -11.53 9.38 -9.43
N VAL A 11 -11.76 9.82 -8.19
CA VAL A 11 -11.74 8.94 -7.00
C VAL A 11 -12.81 7.85 -7.13
N GLN A 12 -14.04 8.21 -7.51
CA GLN A 12 -15.11 7.23 -7.67
C GLN A 12 -14.76 6.17 -8.74
N LEU A 13 -14.21 6.58 -9.88
CA LEU A 13 -13.77 5.66 -10.95
C LEU A 13 -12.65 4.72 -10.49
N LEU A 14 -11.66 5.24 -9.74
CA LEU A 14 -10.60 4.43 -9.18
C LEU A 14 -11.15 3.38 -8.20
N LEU A 15 -12.02 3.79 -7.28
CA LEU A 15 -12.63 2.89 -6.31
C LEU A 15 -13.52 1.84 -6.99
N GLU A 16 -14.30 2.21 -8.01
CA GLU A 16 -15.09 1.26 -8.80
C GLU A 16 -14.21 0.25 -9.54
N ALA A 17 -13.11 0.69 -10.15
CA ALA A 17 -12.17 -0.18 -10.84
C ALA A 17 -11.42 -1.12 -9.88
N ALA A 18 -11.27 -0.72 -8.61
CA ALA A 18 -10.65 -1.52 -7.57
C ALA A 18 -11.58 -2.60 -7.01
N VAL A 19 -12.90 -2.53 -7.18
CA VAL A 19 -13.86 -3.57 -6.74
C VAL A 19 -15.01 -3.72 -7.75
N PRO A 20 -14.73 -4.14 -9.00
CA PRO A 20 -15.74 -4.23 -10.07
C PRO A 20 -16.94 -5.11 -9.69
N GLU A 21 -16.71 -6.16 -8.90
CA GLU A 21 -17.74 -7.06 -8.38
C GLU A 21 -18.66 -6.43 -7.33
N ARG A 22 -18.29 -5.27 -6.81
CA ARG A 22 -19.06 -4.49 -5.83
C ARG A 22 -19.45 -3.12 -6.32
N THR A 23 -19.25 -2.78 -7.60
CA THR A 23 -19.64 -1.47 -8.15
C THR A 23 -21.08 -1.05 -7.79
N PRO A 24 -22.12 -1.92 -7.88
CA PRO A 24 -23.48 -1.51 -7.50
C PRO A 24 -23.61 -1.19 -6.01
N GLU A 25 -22.89 -1.91 -5.16
CA GLU A 25 -22.88 -1.68 -3.71
C GLU A 25 -22.12 -0.42 -3.35
N PHE A 26 -20.92 -0.24 -3.91
CA PHE A 26 -20.13 0.97 -3.75
C PHE A 26 -20.89 2.21 -4.21
N ARG A 27 -21.52 2.19 -5.39
CA ARG A 27 -22.33 3.31 -5.88
C ARG A 27 -23.47 3.69 -4.94
N ARG A 28 -24.11 2.71 -4.29
CA ARG A 28 -25.11 2.98 -3.26
C ARG A 28 -24.49 3.66 -2.05
N LEU A 29 -23.38 3.15 -1.53
CA LEU A 29 -22.67 3.78 -0.42
C LEU A 29 -22.22 5.20 -0.78
N TRP A 30 -21.56 5.38 -1.92
CA TRP A 30 -21.11 6.68 -2.41
C TRP A 30 -22.26 7.67 -2.52
N LYS A 31 -23.42 7.26 -3.07
CA LYS A 31 -24.63 8.09 -3.10
C LYS A 31 -25.17 8.39 -1.70
N THR A 32 -25.17 7.41 -0.81
CA THR A 32 -25.64 7.59 0.58
C THR A 32 -24.79 8.64 1.28
N TYR A 33 -23.48 8.45 1.36
CA TYR A 33 -22.57 9.29 2.14
C TYR A 33 -22.17 10.59 1.43
N SER A 34 -22.11 10.58 0.09
CA SER A 34 -21.84 11.73 -0.79
C SER A 34 -20.71 12.65 -0.30
N PRO A 35 -19.49 12.11 -0.05
CA PRO A 35 -18.38 12.95 0.38
C PRO A 35 -17.98 13.94 -0.73
N SER A 36 -17.68 15.19 -0.36
CA SER A 36 -16.89 16.05 -1.26
C SER A 36 -15.47 15.51 -1.35
N VAL A 37 -14.90 15.50 -2.56
CA VAL A 37 -13.47 15.23 -2.76
C VAL A 37 -12.80 16.56 -3.02
N GLU A 38 -11.95 16.97 -2.10
CA GLU A 38 -11.30 18.27 -2.09
C GLU A 38 -9.79 18.10 -2.28
N ILE A 39 -9.20 18.94 -3.13
CA ILE A 39 -7.75 19.00 -3.32
C ILE A 39 -7.25 20.26 -2.62
N ALA A 40 -6.46 20.09 -1.57
CA ALA A 40 -5.80 21.19 -0.87
C ALA A 40 -4.62 21.72 -1.67
N GLY A 41 -4.24 22.97 -1.44
CA GLY A 41 -2.96 23.50 -1.91
C GLY A 41 -1.80 22.76 -1.23
N ASP A 42 -0.73 22.53 -1.99
CA ASP A 42 0.47 21.91 -1.47
C ASP A 42 1.15 22.84 -0.45
N THR A 43 1.56 22.25 0.67
CA THR A 43 2.29 22.88 1.77
C THR A 43 3.22 21.84 2.35
N ARG A 44 4.23 22.27 3.12
CA ARG A 44 5.06 21.36 3.92
C ARG A 44 4.20 20.37 4.74
N GLY A 45 4.62 19.11 4.77
CA GLY A 45 3.91 18.01 5.40
C GLY A 45 3.10 17.18 4.41
N PHE A 46 2.29 16.27 4.94
CA PHE A 46 1.44 15.38 4.16
C PHE A 46 -0.01 15.54 4.63
N THR A 47 -0.91 15.88 3.71
CA THR A 47 -2.35 15.93 3.98
C THR A 47 -3.07 14.88 3.15
N PHE A 48 -3.65 13.90 3.85
CA PHE A 48 -4.61 12.93 3.33
C PHE A 48 -5.49 12.54 4.51
N ASN A 49 -6.72 13.04 4.56
CA ASN A 49 -7.65 12.76 5.65
C ASN A 49 -9.10 12.90 5.22
N ALA A 50 -10.00 12.43 6.07
CA ALA A 50 -11.43 12.59 5.89
C ALA A 50 -12.13 13.10 7.16
N ASN A 51 -13.35 13.59 6.97
CA ASN A 51 -14.31 13.85 8.03
C ASN A 51 -15.73 13.53 7.53
N LYS A 52 -16.74 13.75 8.37
CA LYS A 52 -18.16 13.52 8.06
C LYS A 52 -18.70 14.06 6.72
N ARG A 53 -18.00 14.97 6.05
CA ARG A 53 -18.42 15.59 4.78
C ARG A 53 -17.46 15.37 3.61
N ARG A 54 -16.18 15.11 3.85
CA ARG A 54 -15.17 15.19 2.78
C ARG A 54 -14.05 14.18 2.93
N ILE A 55 -13.41 13.92 1.80
CA ILE A 55 -12.07 13.36 1.67
C ILE A 55 -11.20 14.51 1.12
N LEU A 56 -10.12 14.83 1.82
CA LEU A 56 -9.20 15.92 1.50
C LEU A 56 -7.79 15.36 1.32
N PHE A 57 -7.14 15.70 0.20
CA PHE A 57 -5.73 15.41 0.01
C PHE A 57 -5.02 16.52 -0.76
N GLN A 58 -3.70 16.59 -0.61
CA GLN A 58 -2.84 17.43 -1.43
C GLN A 58 -2.54 16.78 -2.79
N HIS A 59 -2.20 17.56 -3.81
CA HIS A 59 -1.80 16.99 -5.10
C HIS A 59 -0.56 16.11 -4.92
N LYS A 60 0.45 16.65 -4.23
CA LYS A 60 1.69 15.93 -3.95
C LYS A 60 1.50 14.65 -3.14
N ALA A 61 0.36 14.50 -2.43
CA ALA A 61 0.08 13.25 -1.71
C ALA A 61 -0.06 12.07 -2.69
N LEU A 62 -0.71 12.29 -3.84
CA LEU A 62 -0.82 11.26 -4.88
C LEU A 62 0.51 10.98 -5.56
N ASP A 63 1.34 12.01 -5.78
CA ASP A 63 2.70 11.89 -6.31
C ASP A 63 3.58 11.02 -5.39
N VAL A 64 3.50 11.26 -4.09
CA VAL A 64 4.22 10.48 -3.07
C VAL A 64 3.77 9.03 -3.06
N LEU A 65 2.46 8.76 -3.04
CA LEU A 65 1.93 7.39 -3.12
C LEU A 65 2.39 6.70 -4.41
N TRP A 66 2.45 7.43 -5.52
CA TRP A 66 2.92 6.92 -6.80
C TRP A 66 4.39 6.50 -6.76
N ILE A 67 5.27 7.37 -6.26
CA ILE A 67 6.70 7.08 -6.12
C ILE A 67 6.92 5.88 -5.20
N ILE A 68 6.23 5.82 -4.05
CA ILE A 68 6.32 4.69 -3.12
C ILE A 68 5.86 3.40 -3.81
N GLY A 69 4.76 3.44 -4.56
CA GLY A 69 4.21 2.28 -5.25
C GLY A 69 5.14 1.68 -6.31
N PHE A 70 5.73 2.53 -7.14
CA PHE A 70 6.75 2.10 -8.11
C PHE A 70 8.04 1.62 -7.43
N SER A 71 8.46 2.29 -6.35
CA SER A 71 9.62 1.85 -5.57
C SER A 71 9.40 0.50 -4.89
N ALA A 72 8.18 0.22 -4.46
CA ALA A 72 7.82 -1.05 -3.85
C ALA A 72 7.92 -2.23 -4.81
N TRP A 73 7.69 -2.03 -6.11
CA TRP A 73 7.92 -3.07 -7.12
C TRP A 73 9.40 -3.48 -7.18
N GLU A 74 10.31 -2.51 -7.07
CA GLU A 74 11.76 -2.72 -7.09
C GLU A 74 12.28 -3.49 -5.86
N SER A 75 11.51 -3.51 -4.77
CA SER A 75 11.80 -4.36 -3.61
C SER A 75 11.85 -5.85 -3.98
N ILE A 76 11.14 -6.28 -5.03
CA ILE A 76 11.18 -7.66 -5.52
C ILE A 76 12.57 -7.96 -6.05
N ALA A 77 13.10 -7.14 -6.97
CA ALA A 77 14.45 -7.32 -7.50
C ALA A 77 15.51 -7.22 -6.39
N THR A 78 15.29 -6.34 -5.41
CA THR A 78 16.25 -6.09 -4.32
C THR A 78 16.31 -7.24 -3.31
N TYR A 79 15.18 -7.86 -2.95
CA TYR A 79 15.12 -8.76 -1.79
C TYR A 79 14.63 -10.18 -2.10
N SER A 80 13.87 -10.38 -3.18
CA SER A 80 13.34 -11.73 -3.49
C SER A 80 14.41 -12.79 -3.74
N PRO A 81 15.59 -12.50 -4.35
CA PRO A 81 16.64 -13.51 -4.52
C PRO A 81 17.17 -14.02 -3.17
N ALA A 82 17.50 -13.10 -2.26
CA ALA A 82 17.97 -13.45 -0.92
C ALA A 82 16.90 -14.19 -0.10
N ILE A 83 15.63 -13.79 -0.21
CA ILE A 83 14.51 -14.49 0.42
C ILE A 83 14.40 -15.92 -0.12
N ALA A 84 14.47 -16.10 -1.44
CA ALA A 84 14.41 -17.43 -2.06
C ALA A 84 15.56 -18.34 -1.61
N ILE A 85 16.79 -17.80 -1.53
CA ILE A 85 17.95 -18.53 -1.01
C ILE A 85 17.74 -18.90 0.45
N ALA A 86 17.34 -17.95 1.31
CA ALA A 86 17.11 -18.20 2.73
C ALA A 86 16.06 -19.29 2.96
N LEU A 87 14.92 -19.22 2.26
CA LEU A 87 13.85 -20.21 2.36
C LEU A 87 14.27 -21.59 1.83
N GLY A 88 14.97 -21.64 0.70
CA GLY A 88 15.39 -22.88 0.05
C GLY A 88 16.53 -23.60 0.76
N THR A 89 17.37 -22.87 1.50
CA THR A 89 18.55 -23.42 2.19
C THR A 89 18.43 -23.41 3.71
N SER A 90 17.34 -22.86 4.26
CA SER A 90 17.19 -22.59 5.69
C SER A 90 18.35 -21.78 6.26
N LYS A 91 18.94 -20.89 5.44
CA LYS A 91 19.95 -19.93 5.85
C LYS A 91 19.28 -18.77 6.60
N ARG A 92 20.00 -18.11 7.51
CA ARG A 92 19.57 -16.82 8.08
C ARG A 92 19.37 -15.81 6.95
N LEU A 93 18.26 -15.07 7.01
CA LEU A 93 17.95 -14.07 6.00
C LEU A 93 19.05 -12.99 5.88
N GLU A 94 19.59 -12.53 7.00
CA GLU A 94 20.72 -11.57 6.98
C GLU A 94 21.93 -12.13 6.22
N ASP A 95 22.28 -13.40 6.43
CA ASP A 95 23.42 -14.00 5.75
C ASP A 95 23.13 -14.20 4.24
N ALA A 96 21.89 -14.48 3.85
CA ALA A 96 21.52 -14.57 2.43
C ALA A 96 21.52 -13.20 1.73
N LEU A 97 21.15 -12.14 2.45
CA LEU A 97 21.27 -10.76 1.97
C LEU A 97 22.74 -10.32 1.83
N GLY A 98 23.64 -10.92 2.61
CA GLY A 98 25.08 -10.65 2.56
C GLY A 98 25.83 -11.35 1.42
N ASP A 99 25.24 -12.39 0.81
CA ASP A 99 25.89 -13.14 -0.29
C ASP A 99 25.84 -12.40 -1.64
N ASP A 100 24.87 -11.50 -1.83
CA ASP A 100 24.68 -10.76 -3.07
C ASP A 100 25.46 -9.44 -3.03
N GLU A 101 26.63 -9.44 -3.65
CA GLU A 101 27.53 -8.28 -3.76
C GLU A 101 26.90 -7.12 -4.57
N GLU A 102 26.00 -7.41 -5.52
CA GLU A 102 25.37 -6.41 -6.39
C GLU A 102 24.12 -5.79 -5.76
N ARG A 103 23.46 -6.50 -4.83
CA ARG A 103 22.26 -6.04 -4.09
C ARG A 103 22.44 -4.66 -3.50
N GLY A 104 23.63 -4.31 -3.02
CA GLY A 104 23.90 -3.01 -2.40
C GLY A 104 23.59 -1.83 -3.33
N GLN A 105 23.87 -1.95 -4.62
CA GLN A 105 23.56 -0.91 -5.62
C GLN A 105 22.06 -0.81 -5.88
N ILE A 106 21.37 -1.95 -6.01
CA ILE A 106 19.93 -2.01 -6.22
C ILE A 106 19.18 -1.44 -5.01
N GLU A 107 19.62 -1.81 -3.79
CA GLU A 107 19.07 -1.29 -2.54
C GLU A 107 19.29 0.23 -2.41
N MET A 108 20.38 0.77 -2.94
CA MET A 108 20.60 2.21 -2.99
C MET A 108 19.58 2.90 -3.90
N HIS A 109 19.29 2.37 -5.10
CA HIS A 109 18.25 2.92 -5.97
C HIS A 109 16.88 2.90 -5.30
N TYR A 110 16.50 1.78 -4.69
CA TYR A 110 15.28 1.66 -3.89
C TYR A 110 15.20 2.75 -2.79
N LYS A 111 16.26 2.92 -2.01
CA LYS A 111 16.32 3.93 -0.93
C LYS A 111 16.23 5.36 -1.47
N THR A 112 16.94 5.68 -2.55
CA THR A 112 16.93 7.02 -3.15
C THR A 112 15.53 7.44 -3.60
N ARG A 113 14.74 6.54 -4.18
CA ARG A 113 13.35 6.86 -4.57
C ARG A 113 12.46 7.16 -3.36
N LEU A 114 12.65 6.46 -2.25
CA LEU A 114 11.94 6.75 -1.00
C LEU A 114 12.42 8.05 -0.32
N VAL A 115 13.69 8.44 -0.53
CA VAL A 115 14.19 9.76 -0.11
C VAL A 115 13.50 10.86 -0.92
N ALA A 116 13.40 10.72 -2.24
CA ALA A 116 12.68 11.68 -3.08
C ALA A 116 11.21 11.85 -2.65
N ALA A 117 10.53 10.75 -2.31
CA ALA A 117 9.16 10.82 -1.75
C ALA A 117 9.10 11.65 -0.45
N ARG A 118 10.10 11.51 0.43
CA ARG A 118 10.19 12.31 1.67
C ARG A 118 10.52 13.77 1.40
N GLU A 119 11.39 14.06 0.45
CA GLU A 119 11.70 15.43 0.03
C GLU A 119 10.45 16.16 -0.48
N ILE A 120 9.59 15.47 -1.25
CA ILE A 120 8.29 16.01 -1.68
C ILE A 120 7.32 16.21 -0.49
N ILE A 121 7.32 15.32 0.51
CA ILE A 121 6.53 15.54 1.73
C ILE A 121 7.01 16.81 2.45
N GLU A 122 8.32 17.05 2.50
CA GLU A 122 8.91 18.17 3.24
C GLU A 122 8.91 19.50 2.47
N SER A 123 8.63 19.50 1.16
CA SER A 123 8.53 20.68 0.31
C SER A 123 7.13 21.32 0.35
N ASN A 124 7.02 22.52 -0.23
CA ASN A 124 5.73 23.21 -0.42
C ASN A 124 5.03 22.86 -1.74
N ASP A 125 5.70 22.12 -2.63
CA ASP A 125 5.23 21.72 -3.96
C ASP A 125 6.03 20.51 -4.47
N THR A 126 5.51 19.81 -5.48
CA THR A 126 6.28 18.76 -6.17
C THR A 126 7.28 19.40 -7.13
N ASP A 127 8.53 19.61 -6.70
CA ASP A 127 9.62 20.04 -7.59
C ASP A 127 9.93 18.91 -8.60
N PRO A 128 9.78 19.14 -9.92
CA PRO A 128 10.12 18.14 -10.93
C PRO A 128 11.58 17.66 -10.88
N SER A 129 12.48 18.45 -10.29
CA SER A 129 13.90 18.09 -10.14
C SER A 129 14.14 16.98 -9.11
N VAL A 130 13.23 16.81 -8.15
CA VAL A 130 13.27 15.78 -7.10
C VAL A 130 12.73 14.44 -7.61
N TRP A 131 11.93 14.45 -8.68
CA TRP A 131 11.31 13.25 -9.21
C TRP A 131 12.35 12.21 -9.67
N PRO A 132 12.29 10.94 -9.21
CA PRO A 132 13.25 9.93 -9.63
C PRO A 132 13.21 9.68 -11.14
N GLN A 133 14.36 9.73 -11.82
CA GLN A 133 14.46 9.68 -13.29
C GLN A 133 13.87 8.41 -13.91
N ASP A 134 13.84 7.32 -13.16
CA ASP A 134 13.40 6.00 -13.61
C ASP A 134 11.99 5.63 -13.13
N VAL A 135 11.34 6.50 -12.34
CA VAL A 135 9.93 6.35 -11.99
C VAL A 135 9.11 7.09 -13.05
N PRO A 136 8.18 6.42 -13.75
CA PRO A 136 7.34 7.09 -14.74
C PRO A 136 6.42 8.10 -14.06
N GLN A 137 6.14 9.23 -14.72
CA GLN A 137 5.20 10.23 -14.23
C GLN A 137 3.75 9.71 -14.22
N PRO A 138 2.87 10.25 -13.34
CA PRO A 138 1.43 10.02 -13.45
C PRO A 138 0.93 10.42 -14.85
N GLY A 139 0.07 9.58 -15.44
CA GLY A 139 -0.35 9.74 -16.83
C GLY A 139 0.35 8.79 -17.82
N LEU A 140 1.22 7.90 -17.33
CA LEU A 140 1.73 6.76 -18.10
C LEU A 140 0.59 6.03 -18.83
N ASN A 141 0.76 5.79 -20.13
CA ASN A 141 -0.13 4.92 -20.88
C ASN A 141 0.17 3.45 -20.54
N ARG A 142 -0.63 2.89 -19.63
CA ARG A 142 -0.55 1.50 -19.17
C ARG A 142 -0.59 0.48 -20.31
N SER A 143 -1.29 0.75 -21.41
CA SER A 143 -1.42 -0.19 -22.53
C SER A 143 -0.16 -0.30 -23.40
N SER A 144 0.74 0.68 -23.32
CA SER A 144 2.03 0.67 -24.04
C SER A 144 3.22 0.34 -23.12
N ALA A 145 2.97 0.09 -21.83
CA ALA A 145 4.00 -0.18 -20.84
C ALA A 145 4.51 -1.64 -20.92
N SER A 146 5.73 -1.89 -20.42
CA SER A 146 6.21 -3.27 -20.20
C SER A 146 5.35 -3.97 -19.15
N ILE A 147 5.46 -5.30 -19.05
CA ILE A 147 4.68 -6.09 -18.08
C ILE A 147 5.01 -5.68 -16.64
N GLU A 148 6.29 -5.42 -16.35
CA GLU A 148 6.78 -4.98 -15.05
C GLU A 148 6.21 -3.60 -14.70
N THR A 149 6.33 -2.64 -15.62
CA THR A 149 5.79 -1.29 -15.44
C THR A 149 4.27 -1.31 -15.29
N ALA A 150 3.56 -2.13 -16.07
CA ALA A 150 2.11 -2.30 -15.96
C ALA A 150 1.71 -2.96 -14.63
N SER A 151 2.54 -3.87 -14.10
CA SER A 151 2.29 -4.52 -12.81
C SER A 151 2.49 -3.54 -11.65
N ALA A 152 3.56 -2.75 -11.67
CA ALA A 152 3.80 -1.67 -10.72
C ALA A 152 2.66 -0.64 -10.76
N TYR A 153 2.23 -0.24 -11.97
CA TYR A 153 1.09 0.66 -12.18
C TYR A 153 -0.20 0.09 -11.56
N ASP A 154 -0.59 -1.13 -11.94
CA ASP A 154 -1.83 -1.75 -11.48
C ASP A 154 -1.84 -1.94 -9.95
N LEU A 155 -0.71 -2.36 -9.35
CA LEU A 155 -0.58 -2.51 -7.90
C LEU A 155 -0.62 -1.17 -7.17
N THR A 156 0.04 -0.14 -7.71
CA THR A 156 0.03 1.21 -7.15
C THR A 156 -1.39 1.77 -7.10
N LEU A 157 -2.14 1.68 -8.20
CA LEU A 157 -3.53 2.14 -8.22
C LEU A 157 -4.42 1.37 -7.24
N LEU A 158 -4.25 0.05 -7.11
CA LEU A 158 -5.00 -0.73 -6.14
C LEU A 158 -4.63 -0.39 -4.69
N ALA A 159 -3.36 -0.11 -4.42
CA ALA A 159 -2.91 0.34 -3.10
C ALA A 159 -3.47 1.73 -2.77
N THR A 160 -3.47 2.66 -3.73
CA THR A 160 -4.12 3.97 -3.58
C THR A 160 -5.63 3.83 -3.35
N ALA A 161 -6.29 2.90 -4.04
CA ALA A 161 -7.69 2.61 -3.81
C ALA A 161 -7.96 2.06 -2.40
N PHE A 162 -7.06 1.23 -1.86
CA PHE A 162 -7.13 0.79 -0.46
C PHE A 162 -7.07 1.98 0.51
N VAL A 163 -6.12 2.90 0.33
CA VAL A 163 -6.01 4.14 1.14
C VAL A 163 -7.28 4.99 1.02
N LEU A 164 -7.86 5.13 -0.16
CA LEU A 164 -9.11 5.87 -0.36
C LEU A 164 -10.34 5.17 0.24
N PHE A 165 -10.39 3.84 0.22
CA PHE A 165 -11.43 3.09 0.94
C PHE A 165 -11.32 3.26 2.45
N HIS A 166 -10.09 3.30 2.98
CA HIS A 166 -9.83 3.62 4.38
C HIS A 166 -10.41 5.00 4.73
N GLU A 167 -10.08 6.05 3.99
CA GLU A 167 -10.64 7.39 4.23
C GLU A 167 -12.16 7.46 4.04
N PHE A 168 -12.70 6.71 3.08
CA PHE A 168 -14.14 6.64 2.90
C PHE A 168 -14.83 6.03 4.12
N ARG A 169 -14.18 5.07 4.81
CA ARG A 169 -14.70 4.50 6.05
C ARG A 169 -14.71 5.51 7.20
N HIS A 170 -13.70 6.38 7.31
CA HIS A 170 -13.72 7.52 8.24
C HIS A 170 -14.97 8.38 8.04
N VAL A 171 -15.30 8.74 6.79
CA VAL A 171 -16.54 9.49 6.48
C VAL A 171 -17.79 8.76 7.00
N MET A 172 -17.87 7.45 6.78
CA MET A 172 -19.02 6.64 7.19
C MET A 172 -19.18 6.62 8.72
N LEU A 173 -18.10 6.33 9.45
CA LEU A 173 -18.10 6.28 10.91
C LEU A 173 -18.52 7.63 11.52
N ASP A 174 -17.94 8.71 11.02
CA ASP A 174 -18.26 10.07 11.44
C ASP A 174 -19.73 10.42 11.20
N ARG A 175 -20.26 10.09 10.01
CA ARG A 175 -21.64 10.43 9.63
C ARG A 175 -22.68 9.61 10.39
N ASP A 176 -22.36 8.36 10.68
CA ASP A 176 -23.24 7.45 11.41
C ASP A 176 -23.10 7.60 12.93
N SER A 177 -22.22 8.50 13.41
CA SER A 177 -21.90 8.69 14.83
C SER A 177 -21.41 7.40 15.49
N GLN A 178 -20.60 6.63 14.74
CA GLN A 178 -20.04 5.33 15.13
C GLN A 178 -18.51 5.37 15.33
N ARG A 179 -17.93 6.57 15.31
CA ARG A 179 -16.49 6.75 15.55
C ARG A 179 -16.11 6.27 16.96
N PRO A 180 -15.18 5.31 17.11
CA PRO A 180 -14.68 4.91 18.41
C PRO A 180 -14.04 6.08 19.18
N ALA A 181 -13.96 5.95 20.50
CA ALA A 181 -13.27 6.93 21.33
C ALA A 181 -11.74 6.83 21.21
N ASP A 182 -11.23 5.63 20.94
CA ASP A 182 -9.81 5.37 20.69
C ASP A 182 -9.49 5.55 19.20
N PRO A 183 -8.64 6.52 18.81
CA PRO A 183 -8.22 6.71 17.42
C PRO A 183 -7.54 5.48 16.82
N ALA A 184 -6.80 4.70 17.63
CA ALA A 184 -6.15 3.49 17.13
C ALA A 184 -7.18 2.40 16.75
N GLU A 185 -8.28 2.30 17.52
CA GLU A 185 -9.40 1.41 17.19
C GLU A 185 -10.09 1.85 15.89
N GLU A 186 -10.30 3.15 15.71
CA GLU A 186 -10.87 3.71 14.47
C GLU A 186 -10.03 3.34 13.25
N GLU A 187 -8.72 3.57 13.27
CA GLU A 187 -7.80 3.25 12.19
C GLU A 187 -7.85 1.76 11.81
N LEU A 188 -7.88 0.87 12.82
CA LEU A 188 -7.99 -0.58 12.59
C LEU A 188 -9.36 -0.98 12.01
N LEU A 189 -10.45 -0.32 12.41
CA LEU A 189 -11.77 -0.52 11.80
C LEU A 189 -11.79 -0.06 10.35
N CYS A 190 -11.13 1.05 10.02
CA CYS A 190 -11.00 1.56 8.66
C CYS A 190 -10.17 0.60 7.78
N ASP A 191 -9.03 0.13 8.27
CA ASP A 191 -8.20 -0.88 7.59
C ASP A 191 -8.98 -2.19 7.35
N THR A 192 -9.65 -2.69 8.40
CA THR A 192 -10.44 -3.93 8.35
C THR A 192 -11.60 -3.81 7.36
N TRP A 193 -12.33 -2.69 7.39
CA TRP A 193 -13.42 -2.45 6.45
C TRP A 193 -12.92 -2.34 5.02
N ALA A 194 -11.84 -1.60 4.76
CA ALA A 194 -11.27 -1.46 3.42
C ALA A 194 -10.81 -2.82 2.87
N ARG A 195 -10.13 -3.62 3.71
CA ARG A 195 -9.73 -5.00 3.40
C ARG A 195 -10.94 -5.85 3.01
N ASP A 196 -11.94 -5.89 3.87
CA ASP A 196 -13.17 -6.66 3.62
C ASP A 196 -13.94 -6.12 2.43
N PHE A 197 -13.84 -4.80 2.16
CA PHE A 197 -14.48 -4.21 1.01
C PHE A 197 -13.86 -4.75 -0.29
N MET A 198 -12.53 -4.82 -0.33
CA MET A 198 -11.74 -5.25 -1.48
C MET A 198 -11.60 -6.76 -1.67
N THR A 199 -11.96 -7.58 -0.67
CA THR A 199 -11.75 -9.04 -0.71
C THR A 199 -13.03 -9.88 -0.60
N ASN A 200 -14.16 -9.28 -0.22
CA ASN A 200 -15.43 -9.99 -0.26
C ASN A 200 -15.95 -10.13 -1.69
N LYS A 201 -16.70 -11.23 -1.95
CA LYS A 201 -17.29 -11.56 -3.26
C LYS A 201 -16.30 -11.88 -4.38
N LEU A 202 -15.01 -12.02 -4.07
CA LEU A 202 -13.99 -12.38 -5.07
C LEU A 202 -14.25 -13.73 -5.76
N ALA A 203 -14.91 -14.69 -5.10
CA ALA A 203 -15.19 -16.00 -5.71
C ALA A 203 -16.06 -15.88 -6.96
N ALA A 204 -17.14 -15.09 -6.89
CA ALA A 204 -18.02 -14.83 -8.03
C ALA A 204 -17.31 -14.04 -9.13
N TYR A 205 -16.50 -13.05 -8.74
CA TYR A 205 -15.69 -12.27 -9.68
C TYR A 205 -14.69 -13.16 -10.44
N ALA A 206 -13.95 -13.99 -9.71
CA ALA A 206 -12.93 -14.87 -10.26
C ALA A 206 -13.56 -15.84 -11.27
N GLN A 207 -14.67 -16.48 -10.89
CA GLN A 207 -15.41 -17.37 -11.78
C GLN A 207 -15.88 -16.65 -13.06
N ALA A 208 -16.46 -15.45 -12.94
CA ALA A 208 -16.98 -14.70 -14.09
C ALA A 208 -15.89 -14.25 -15.08
N HIS A 209 -14.63 -14.15 -14.64
CA HIS A 209 -13.51 -13.68 -15.46
C HIS A 209 -12.47 -14.76 -15.75
N GLY A 210 -12.79 -16.05 -15.49
CA GLY A 210 -11.88 -17.16 -15.80
C GLY A 210 -10.62 -17.20 -14.94
N HIS A 211 -10.68 -16.70 -13.71
CA HIS A 211 -9.59 -16.75 -12.73
C HIS A 211 -9.95 -17.64 -11.55
N SER A 212 -8.93 -18.12 -10.83
CA SER A 212 -9.14 -18.75 -9.52
C SER A 212 -9.32 -17.67 -8.44
N TYR A 213 -10.03 -18.02 -7.36
CA TYR A 213 -10.16 -17.17 -6.18
C TYR A 213 -8.77 -16.72 -5.65
N SER A 214 -7.84 -17.67 -5.54
CA SER A 214 -6.48 -17.42 -5.04
C SER A 214 -5.70 -16.43 -5.92
N GLN A 215 -5.83 -16.46 -7.25
CA GLN A 215 -5.18 -15.47 -8.12
C GLN A 215 -5.67 -14.04 -7.86
N VAL A 216 -6.98 -13.87 -7.71
CA VAL A 216 -7.56 -12.55 -7.45
C VAL A 216 -7.23 -12.07 -6.04
N LEU A 217 -7.37 -12.94 -5.04
CA LEU A 217 -7.01 -12.63 -3.65
C LEU A 217 -5.52 -12.28 -3.53
N ASN A 218 -4.64 -12.99 -4.23
CA ASN A 218 -3.20 -12.71 -4.24
C ASN A 218 -2.90 -11.29 -4.73
N LYS A 219 -3.52 -10.85 -5.83
CA LYS A 219 -3.37 -9.48 -6.35
C LYS A 219 -3.90 -8.44 -5.35
N ARG A 220 -5.08 -8.68 -4.75
CA ARG A 220 -5.69 -7.77 -3.77
C ARG A 220 -4.85 -7.68 -2.50
N ALA A 221 -4.42 -8.80 -1.96
CA ALA A 221 -3.59 -8.87 -0.75
C ALA A 221 -2.25 -8.15 -0.95
N ALA A 222 -1.60 -8.33 -2.11
CA ALA A 222 -0.37 -7.62 -2.44
C ALA A 222 -0.57 -6.10 -2.45
N ALA A 223 -1.63 -5.62 -3.11
CA ALA A 223 -1.95 -4.20 -3.14
C ALA A 223 -2.29 -3.62 -1.76
N MET A 224 -3.01 -4.37 -0.91
CA MET A 224 -3.33 -3.91 0.45
C MET A 224 -2.08 -3.84 1.34
N ALA A 225 -1.17 -4.82 1.24
CA ALA A 225 0.11 -4.78 1.95
C ALA A 225 0.97 -3.58 1.51
N LEU A 226 0.98 -3.28 0.20
CA LEU A 226 1.59 -2.06 -0.31
C LEU A 226 0.89 -0.80 0.24
N GLY A 227 -0.43 -0.77 0.28
CA GLY A 227 -1.19 0.33 0.88
C GLY A 227 -0.85 0.56 2.36
N SER A 228 -0.65 -0.51 3.14
CA SER A 228 -0.19 -0.39 4.54
C SER A 228 1.20 0.23 4.63
N LEU A 229 2.11 -0.19 3.74
CA LEU A 229 3.45 0.38 3.68
C LEU A 229 3.40 1.86 3.26
N MET A 230 2.56 2.23 2.29
CA MET A 230 2.35 3.63 1.91
C MET A 230 1.91 4.46 3.12
N LEU A 231 0.91 3.99 3.87
CA LEU A 231 0.45 4.65 5.09
C LEU A 231 1.56 4.75 6.16
N HIS A 232 2.41 3.73 6.26
CA HIS A 232 3.60 3.80 7.12
C HIS A 232 4.57 4.88 6.66
N GLU A 233 4.96 4.90 5.38
CA GLU A 233 6.00 5.78 4.86
C GLU A 233 5.63 7.26 4.88
N ILE A 234 4.36 7.58 4.73
CA ILE A 234 3.85 8.96 4.77
C ILE A 234 3.57 9.46 6.20
N THR A 235 3.48 8.54 7.16
CA THR A 235 3.36 8.88 8.57
C THR A 235 4.71 9.47 9.03
N PRO A 236 4.77 10.52 9.87
CA PRO A 236 6.05 11.07 10.31
C PRO A 236 6.88 10.06 11.10
N ILE A 237 8.22 10.06 10.94
CA ILE A 237 9.12 9.09 11.62
C ILE A 237 8.96 9.13 13.15
N ALA A 238 8.74 10.32 13.72
CA ALA A 238 8.51 10.51 15.15
C ALA A 238 7.24 9.77 15.66
N THR A 239 6.35 9.37 14.77
CA THR A 239 5.08 8.71 15.07
C THR A 239 5.07 7.24 14.61
N HIS A 240 6.14 6.73 13.98
CA HIS A 240 6.26 5.34 13.49
C HIS A 240 6.26 4.29 14.61
N GLY A 241 6.72 4.64 15.80
CA GLY A 241 6.61 3.80 17.01
C GLY A 241 5.29 3.97 17.75
N GLY A 242 4.31 4.64 17.12
CA GLY A 242 3.15 5.24 17.77
C GLY A 242 3.56 6.52 18.51
N VAL A 243 2.96 7.66 18.16
CA VAL A 243 2.64 8.59 19.27
C VAL A 243 1.58 7.85 20.08
N PRO A 244 1.66 7.76 21.42
CA PRO A 244 0.82 6.85 22.21
C PRO A 244 -0.71 6.98 22.08
N PHE A 245 -1.26 7.78 21.16
CA PHE A 245 -2.68 8.09 21.08
C PHE A 245 -3.27 8.30 19.67
N GLU A 246 -2.52 8.19 18.56
CA GLU A 246 -3.09 8.56 17.23
C GLU A 246 -3.04 7.49 16.14
N TYR A 247 -1.99 6.64 16.06
CA TYR A 247 -1.87 5.65 14.99
C TYR A 247 -1.42 4.28 15.51
N PRO A 248 -2.07 3.17 15.10
CA PRO A 248 -1.67 1.84 15.50
C PRO A 248 -0.29 1.45 14.90
N PRO A 249 0.51 0.63 15.59
CA PRO A 249 1.79 0.15 15.06
C PRO A 249 1.64 -0.52 13.69
N LEU A 250 2.66 -0.42 12.83
CA LEU A 250 2.64 -1.05 11.50
C LEU A 250 2.33 -2.55 11.59
N ALA A 251 2.87 -3.24 12.60
CA ALA A 251 2.59 -4.64 12.86
C ALA A 251 1.09 -4.91 13.00
N ALA A 252 0.38 -4.08 13.79
CA ALA A 252 -1.05 -4.23 14.02
C ALA A 252 -1.86 -4.00 12.73
N ARG A 253 -1.53 -2.96 11.96
CA ARG A 253 -2.19 -2.67 10.67
C ARG A 253 -1.99 -3.78 9.66
N ILE A 254 -0.73 -4.25 9.50
CA ILE A 254 -0.41 -5.34 8.58
C ILE A 254 -1.11 -6.62 9.05
N ARG A 255 -1.11 -6.98 10.34
CA ARG A 255 -1.88 -8.13 10.86
C ARG A 255 -3.37 -8.00 10.59
N ALA A 256 -3.94 -6.81 10.74
CA ALA A 256 -5.34 -6.58 10.39
C ALA A 256 -5.57 -6.88 8.90
N ILE A 257 -4.62 -6.60 8.01
CA ILE A 257 -4.78 -6.86 6.58
C ILE A 257 -4.47 -8.31 6.21
N THR A 258 -3.44 -8.92 6.82
CA THR A 258 -2.93 -10.24 6.47
C THR A 258 -3.61 -11.38 7.22
N GLY A 259 -4.15 -11.13 8.41
CA GLY A 259 -4.66 -12.16 9.32
C GLY A 259 -5.84 -12.97 8.78
N THR A 260 -6.57 -12.45 7.79
CA THR A 260 -7.71 -13.12 7.14
C THR A 260 -7.38 -13.63 5.73
N VAL A 261 -6.15 -13.44 5.27
CA VAL A 261 -5.71 -13.87 3.93
C VAL A 261 -5.55 -15.39 3.92
N THR A 262 -6.48 -16.08 3.27
CA THR A 262 -6.50 -17.54 3.11
C THR A 262 -5.78 -17.98 1.83
N LEU A 263 -4.54 -17.53 1.66
CA LEU A 263 -3.70 -17.91 0.52
C LEU A 263 -2.84 -19.15 0.84
N PRO A 264 -2.58 -20.02 -0.16
CA PRO A 264 -1.59 -21.08 -0.05
C PRO A 264 -0.20 -20.57 0.40
N GLU A 265 0.61 -21.43 1.01
CA GLU A 265 1.97 -21.11 1.47
C GLU A 265 2.90 -20.66 0.33
N ASP A 266 2.66 -21.12 -0.89
CA ASP A 266 3.44 -20.82 -2.09
C ASP A 266 2.90 -19.61 -2.89
N ALA A 267 1.89 -18.90 -2.36
CA ALA A 267 1.34 -17.72 -3.01
C ALA A 267 2.39 -16.60 -3.11
N THR A 268 2.49 -15.97 -4.29
CA THR A 268 3.49 -14.92 -4.56
C THR A 268 3.33 -13.69 -3.67
N TYR A 269 2.12 -13.49 -3.12
CA TYR A 269 1.84 -12.51 -2.07
C TYR A 269 2.82 -12.58 -0.90
N TRP A 270 3.14 -13.77 -0.38
CA TRP A 270 4.00 -13.90 0.80
C TRP A 270 5.42 -13.41 0.52
N ILE A 271 5.96 -13.73 -0.66
CA ILE A 271 7.27 -13.24 -1.09
C ILE A 271 7.24 -11.72 -1.27
N TYR A 272 6.21 -11.19 -1.94
CA TYR A 272 6.07 -9.76 -2.12
C TYR A 272 5.97 -9.01 -0.79
N ALA A 273 5.11 -9.47 0.13
CA ALA A 273 4.98 -8.90 1.46
C ALA A 273 6.29 -8.98 2.25
N ALA A 274 7.04 -10.08 2.15
CA ALA A 274 8.35 -10.19 2.76
C ALA A 274 9.34 -9.16 2.18
N CYS A 275 9.38 -8.95 0.86
CA CYS A 275 10.22 -7.92 0.24
C CYS A 275 9.92 -6.51 0.78
N LEU A 276 8.63 -6.16 0.92
CA LEU A 276 8.21 -4.88 1.48
C LEU A 276 8.67 -4.71 2.93
N LEU A 277 8.45 -5.74 3.77
CA LEU A 277 8.81 -5.71 5.18
C LEU A 277 10.32 -5.68 5.40
N VAL A 278 11.08 -6.44 4.62
CA VAL A 278 12.55 -6.40 4.62
C VAL A 278 13.04 -5.00 4.28
N GLY A 279 12.51 -4.38 3.23
CA GLY A 279 12.87 -3.02 2.85
C GLY A 279 12.58 -1.99 3.95
N ALA A 280 11.46 -2.12 4.64
CA ALA A 280 11.10 -1.25 5.76
C ALA A 280 12.01 -1.46 6.98
N LEU A 281 12.24 -2.71 7.42
CA LEU A 281 13.09 -3.04 8.57
C LEU A 281 14.56 -2.65 8.34
N ARG A 282 15.09 -2.85 7.13
CA ARG A 282 16.47 -2.49 6.78
C ARG A 282 16.69 -0.98 6.78
N ARG A 283 15.67 -0.18 6.47
CA ARG A 283 15.73 1.29 6.61
C ARG A 283 15.72 1.75 8.07
N GLN A 284 15.23 0.91 8.98
CA GLN A 284 15.37 1.08 10.42
C GLN A 284 16.66 0.47 10.98
N HIS A 285 17.58 0.03 10.11
CA HIS A 285 18.84 -0.62 10.47
C HIS A 285 18.67 -1.87 11.37
N ARG A 286 17.55 -2.60 11.20
CA ARG A 286 17.28 -3.85 11.92
C ARG A 286 18.03 -5.02 11.27
N THR A 287 18.67 -5.85 12.09
CA THR A 287 19.27 -7.13 11.67
C THR A 287 18.20 -8.19 11.51
N LEU A 288 18.21 -8.92 10.38
CA LEU A 288 17.16 -9.89 10.04
C LEU A 288 17.57 -11.33 10.37
N ASP A 289 17.64 -11.63 11.67
CA ASP A 289 18.06 -12.93 12.21
C ASP A 289 16.95 -13.99 12.18
N ILE A 290 16.31 -14.16 11.03
CA ILE A 290 15.20 -15.09 10.83
C ILE A 290 15.68 -16.30 10.04
N VAL A 291 15.33 -17.51 10.52
CA VAL A 291 15.52 -18.78 9.81
C VAL A 291 14.17 -19.45 9.66
N THR A 292 13.75 -19.68 8.42
CA THR A 292 12.49 -20.38 8.11
C THR A 292 12.54 -20.91 6.68
N ASN A 293 11.72 -21.90 6.39
CA ASN A 293 11.48 -22.45 5.05
C ASN A 293 10.05 -22.20 4.55
N SER A 294 9.27 -21.41 5.29
CA SER A 294 7.90 -21.02 4.91
C SER A 294 7.85 -19.51 4.64
N PRO A 295 7.42 -19.11 3.43
CA PRO A 295 7.18 -17.70 3.09
C PRO A 295 6.23 -17.01 4.07
N ARG A 296 5.14 -17.69 4.47
CA ARG A 296 4.19 -17.16 5.43
C ARG A 296 4.82 -16.92 6.79
N ARG A 297 5.54 -17.91 7.34
CA ARG A 297 6.24 -17.76 8.63
C ARG A 297 7.32 -16.68 8.59
N LEU A 298 7.93 -16.45 7.43
CA LEU A 298 8.85 -15.34 7.24
C LEU A 298 8.12 -14.01 7.41
N VAL A 299 6.98 -13.83 6.73
CA VAL A 299 6.15 -12.62 6.87
C VAL A 299 5.69 -12.42 8.32
N GLU A 300 5.19 -13.46 8.97
CA GLU A 300 4.77 -13.40 10.38
C GLU A 300 5.91 -12.99 11.31
N SER A 301 7.12 -13.53 11.09
CA SER A 301 8.33 -13.18 11.84
C SER A 301 8.75 -11.73 11.59
N LEU A 302 8.74 -11.27 10.34
CA LEU A 302 9.09 -9.90 9.97
C LEU A 302 8.10 -8.89 10.57
N ILE A 303 6.80 -9.20 10.57
CA ILE A 303 5.76 -8.38 11.20
C ILE A 303 6.04 -8.22 12.71
N ALA A 304 6.41 -9.31 13.40
CA ALA A 304 6.70 -9.29 14.83
C ALA A 304 7.91 -8.41 15.20
N MET A 305 8.79 -8.09 14.25
CA MET A 305 9.92 -7.18 14.47
C MET A 305 9.53 -5.70 14.52
N PHE A 306 8.27 -5.35 14.24
CA PHE A 306 7.72 -4.00 14.35
C PHE A 306 6.97 -3.76 15.67
N ASP A 307 6.84 -4.78 16.53
CA ASP A 307 6.36 -4.62 17.92
C ASP A 307 7.50 -4.10 18.82
#